data_AF-A0A376Y2I3-F1
#
_entry.id   AF-A0A376Y2I3-F1
#
_cell.length_a   1.000
_cell.length_b   1.000
_cell.length_c   1.000
_cell.angle_alpha   90.00
_cell.angle_beta   90.00
_cell.angle_gamma   90.00
#
_symmetry.space_group_name_H-M   'P 1'
#
loop_
_entity.id
_entity.type
_entity.pdbx_description
1 polymer ?
#
loop_
_entity_poly.entity_id
_entity_poly.type
_entity_poly.pdbx_seq_one_letter_code
_entity_poly.pdbx_strand_id
1 'polypeptide(L)' 'MNLEKINELTAQDMAGVNAAILEQLNSDVQLINQLGYYIVSGGGKRIRR' A
#
# COMPACT_ATOMS: atom_id res chain seq x y z
N MET A 1 16.64 18.63 -1.01
CA MET A 1 15.82 17.62 -0.30
C MET A 1 15.93 16.33 -1.10
N ASN A 2 16.40 15.23 -0.51
CA ASN A 2 16.57 13.95 -1.21
C ASN A 2 15.26 13.15 -1.11
N LEU A 3 14.75 12.62 -2.23
CA LEU A 3 13.55 11.78 -2.27
C LEU A 3 13.71 10.54 -1.38
N GLU A 4 14.92 9.98 -1.31
CA GLU A 4 15.21 8.83 -0.44
C GLU A 4 14.94 9.16 1.03
N LYS A 5 15.38 10.33 1.49
CA LYS A 5 15.14 10.77 2.88
C LYS A 5 13.65 11.01 3.19
N ILE A 6 12.88 11.48 2.21
CA ILE A 6 11.42 11.64 2.36
C ILE A 6 10.75 10.27 2.45
N ASN A 7 11.16 9.33 1.59
CA ASN A 7 10.63 7.96 1.58
C ASN A 7 10.98 7.23 2.88
N GLU A 8 12.22 7.36 3.37
CA GLU A 8 12.64 6.79 4.66
C GLU A 8 11.82 7.37 5.82
N LEU A 9 11.66 8.69 5.85
CA LEU A 9 10.87 9.36 6.89
C LEU A 9 9.41 8.90 6.93
N THR A 10 8.83 8.59 5.77
CA THR A 10 7.42 8.20 5.63
C THR A 10 7.21 6.69 5.56
N ALA A 11 8.26 5.88 5.66
CA ALA A 11 8.20 4.43 5.42
C ALA A 11 7.22 3.72 6.37
N GLN A 12 7.24 4.09 7.65
CA GLN A 12 6.36 3.51 8.66
C GLN A 12 4.88 3.88 8.42
N ASP A 13 4.61 5.15 8.11
CA ASP A 13 3.25 5.60 7.79
C ASP A 13 2.72 4.92 6.53
N MET A 14 3.58 4.76 5.52
CA MET A 14 3.22 4.04 4.29
C MET A 14 2.95 2.56 4.54
N ALA A 15 3.65 1.92 5.48
CA ALA A 15 3.33 0.55 5.90
C ALA A 15 1.94 0.47 6.57
N GLY A 16 1.60 1.44 7.43
CA GLY A 16 0.28 1.54 8.04
C GLY A 16 -0.85 1.74 7.02
N VAL A 17 -0.63 2.62 6.03
CA VAL A 17 -1.56 2.83 4.91
C VAL A 17 -1.76 1.54 4.11
N ASN A 18 -0.70 0.79 3.81
CA ASN A 18 -0.81 -0.48 3.10
C ASN A 18 -1.63 -1.51 3.89
N ALA A 19 -1.45 -1.58 5.21
CA ALA A 19 -2.23 -2.48 6.07
C ALA A 19 -3.72 -2.10 6.07
N ALA A 20 -4.05 -0.81 6.20
CA ALA A 20 -5.43 -0.33 6.18
C ALA A 20 -6.13 -0.59 4.83
N ILE A 21 -5.40 -0.48 3.71
CA ILE A 21 -5.92 -0.82 2.39
C ILE A 21 -6.26 -2.31 2.31
N LEU A 22 -5.38 -3.19 2.79
CA LEU A 22 -5.62 -4.65 2.77
C LEU A 22 -6.80 -5.05 3.65
N GLU A 23 -6.95 -4.43 4.82
CA GLU A 23 -8.08 -4.66 5.71
C GLU A 23 -9.41 -4.25 5.05
N GLN A 24 -9.45 -3.09 4.39
CA GLN A 24 -10.65 -2.63 3.66
C GLN A 24 -10.96 -3.45 2.40
N LEU A 25 -9.96 -4.04 1.77
CA LEU A 25 -10.15 -4.90 0.58
C LEU A 25 -10.54 -6.34 0.93
N ASN A 26 -10.65 -6.68 2.22
CA ASN A 26 -11.06 -8.01 2.66
C ASN A 26 -12.48 -8.34 2.17
N SER A 27 -12.60 -9.47 1.48
CA SER A 27 -13.83 -9.91 0.84
C SER A 27 -14.04 -11.42 0.98
N ASP A 28 -15.31 -11.85 1.02
CA ASP A 28 -15.67 -13.27 0.97
C ASP A 28 -15.30 -13.93 -0.38
N VAL A 29 -15.04 -13.14 -1.42
CA VAL A 29 -14.56 -13.62 -2.71
C VAL A 29 -13.03 -13.68 -2.68
N GLN A 30 -12.48 -14.89 -2.59
CA GLN A 30 -11.04 -15.15 -2.48
C GLN A 30 -10.19 -14.43 -3.54
N LEU A 31 -10.68 -14.34 -4.79
CA LEU A 31 -9.98 -13.68 -5.89
C LEU A 31 -9.77 -12.17 -5.63
N ILE A 32 -10.72 -11.51 -4.96
CA ILE A 32 -10.62 -10.08 -4.63
C ILE A 32 -9.46 -9.85 -3.66
N ASN A 33 -9.32 -10.71 -2.65
CA ASN A 33 -8.20 -10.64 -1.70
C ASN A 33 -6.86 -10.81 -2.41
N GLN A 34 -6.73 -11.81 -3.27
CA GLN A 34 -5.49 -12.08 -4.02
C GLN A 34 -5.11 -10.88 -4.91
N LEU A 35 -6.08 -10.29 -5.61
CA LEU A 35 -5.85 -9.12 -6.44
C LEU A 35 -5.46 -7.89 -5.61
N GLY A 36 -6.11 -7.69 -4.46
CA GLY A 36 -5.79 -6.63 -3.51
C GLY A 36 -4.34 -6.72 -3.03
N TYR A 37 -3.89 -7.91 -2.60
CA TYR A 37 -2.50 -8.15 -2.25
C TYR A 37 -1.54 -7.81 -3.39
N TYR A 38 -1.83 -8.29 -4.61
CA TYR A 38 -0.98 -8.06 -5.78
C TYR A 38 -0.82 -6.55 -6.12
N ILE A 39 -1.90 -5.77 -6.05
CA ILE A 39 -1.89 -4.33 -6.33
C ILE A 39 -1.12 -3.55 -5.24
N VAL A 40 -1.24 -3.96 -3.98
CA VAL A 40 -0.53 -3.33 -2.85
C VAL A 40 0.96 -3.70 -2.86
N SER A 41 1.32 -4.93 -3.22
CA SER A 41 2.72 -5.34 -3.33
C SER A 41 3.42 -4.81 -4.58
N GLY A 42 2.67 -4.46 -5.64
CA GLY A 42 3.21 -4.04 -6.94
C GLY A 42 3.98 -2.70 -6.98
N GLY A 43 4.18 -2.03 -5.84
CA GLY A 43 5.16 -0.93 -5.73
C GLY A 43 4.89 0.31 -6.59
N GLY A 44 3.62 0.65 -6.86
CA GLY A 44 3.27 1.88 -7.58
C GLY A 44 3.75 3.17 -6.87
N LYS A 45 3.70 4.33 -7.54
CA LYS A 45 4.25 5.60 -7.01
C LYS A 45 3.59 6.12 -5.72
N ARG A 46 2.41 5.61 -5.34
CA ARG A 46 1.63 6.01 -4.14
C ARG A 46 1.35 7.53 -3.99
N ILE A 47 1.41 8.30 -5.08
CA ILE A 47 1.02 9.72 -5.10
C ILE A 47 -0.46 9.83 -5.44
N ARG A 48 -1.24 10.45 -4.55
CA ARG A 48 -2.66 10.79 -4.76
C ARG A 48 -2.75 12.23 -5.28
N ARG A 49 -3.75 12.51 -6.11
CA ARG A 49 -4.07 13.87 -6.54
C ARG A 49 -5.01 14.54 -5.54
#